data_AF-A0A6P4AJ24-F1
#
_entry.id   AF-A0A6P4AJ24-F1
#
_cell.length_a   1.000
_cell.length_b   1.000
_cell.length_c   1.000
_cell.angle_alpha   90.00
_cell.angle_beta   90.00
_cell.angle_gamma   90.00
#
_symmetry.space_group_name_H-M   'P 1'
#
loop_
_entity.id
_entity.type
_entity.pdbx_description
1 polymer ?
#
loop_
_entity_poly.entity_id
_entity_poly.type
_entity_poly.pdbx_seq_one_letter_code
_entity_poly.pdbx_strand_id
1 'polypeptide(L)'
;MEKQRVIEKEAETQKKIAFSEAEKNAGVSKILMEQKLTEKESARQQQEIENQMYIAREKSLADADYYRVIKEAESNDLKLTPQFLELKFIEAIADNTKIFFGEKVPNMILDQRLLGSFLQEVSKEVSKEVSGEGVSRK
;
A
#
# COMPACT_ATOMS: atom_id res chain seq x y z
N MET A 1 -56.34 -53.30 -43.07
CA MET A 1 -56.36 -51.87 -43.43
C MET A 1 -56.29 -50.96 -42.21
N GLU A 2 -57.01 -51.21 -41.11
CA GLU A 2 -56.98 -50.34 -39.92
C GLU A 2 -55.64 -50.31 -39.18
N LYS A 3 -54.96 -51.46 -39.01
CA LYS A 3 -53.65 -51.52 -38.33
C LYS A 3 -52.58 -50.64 -38.98
N GLN A 4 -52.53 -50.56 -40.31
CA GLN A 4 -51.57 -49.70 -41.03
C GLN A 4 -51.80 -48.21 -40.72
N ARG A 5 -53.06 -47.77 -40.70
CA ARG A 5 -53.44 -46.38 -40.39
C ARG A 5 -53.11 -45.98 -38.96
N VAL A 6 -53.20 -46.90 -38.01
CA VAL A 6 -52.81 -46.66 -36.61
C VAL A 6 -51.30 -46.51 -36.51
N ILE A 7 -50.53 -47.39 -37.16
CA ILE A 7 -49.07 -47.34 -37.17
C ILE A 7 -48.55 -46.03 -37.80
N GLU A 8 -49.15 -45.58 -38.91
CA GLU A 8 -48.78 -44.31 -39.54
C GLU A 8 -49.05 -43.11 -38.63
N LYS A 9 -50.21 -43.07 -37.95
CA LYS A 9 -50.54 -42.00 -37.00
C LYS A 9 -49.65 -41.99 -35.76
N GLU A 10 -49.28 -43.16 -35.25
CA GLU A 10 -48.34 -43.28 -34.12
C GLU A 10 -46.95 -42.79 -34.52
N ALA A 11 -46.47 -43.14 -35.72
CA ALA A 11 -45.19 -42.67 -36.25
C ALA A 11 -45.17 -41.14 -36.44
N GLU A 12 -46.25 -40.55 -36.95
CA GLU A 12 -46.39 -39.09 -37.05
C GLU A 12 -46.37 -38.41 -35.67
N THR A 13 -47.01 -39.04 -34.68
CA THR A 13 -47.06 -38.51 -33.30
C THR A 13 -45.69 -38.56 -32.64
N GLN A 14 -44.97 -39.68 -32.76
CA GLN A 14 -43.60 -39.81 -32.25
C GLN A 14 -42.65 -38.81 -32.90
N LYS A 15 -42.78 -38.56 -34.21
CA LYS A 15 -41.96 -37.56 -34.91
C LYS A 15 -42.21 -36.15 -34.38
N LYS A 16 -43.47 -35.78 -34.10
CA LYS A 16 -43.81 -34.48 -33.51
C LYS A 16 -43.29 -34.34 -32.07
N ILE A 17 -43.38 -35.40 -31.27
CA ILE A 17 -42.83 -35.42 -29.91
C ILE A 17 -41.31 -35.23 -29.94
N ALA A 18 -40.59 -35.99 -30.78
CA ALA A 18 -39.14 -35.88 -30.90
C ALA A 18 -38.69 -34.49 -31.35
N PHE A 19 -39.43 -33.85 -32.28
CA PHE A 19 -39.15 -32.48 -32.70
C PHE A 19 -39.37 -31.47 -31.57
N SER A 20 -40.50 -31.57 -30.87
CA SER A 20 -40.82 -30.67 -29.74
C SER A 20 -39.83 -30.84 -28.58
N GLU A 21 -39.39 -32.07 -28.31
CA GLU A 21 -38.39 -32.35 -27.29
C GLU A 21 -37.02 -31.79 -27.68
N ALA A 22 -36.62 -31.92 -28.95
CA ALA A 22 -35.40 -31.33 -29.46
C ALA A 22 -35.42 -29.79 -29.35
N GLU A 23 -36.53 -29.13 -29.72
CA GLU A 23 -36.70 -27.68 -29.55
C GLU A 23 -36.63 -27.25 -28.08
N LYS A 24 -37.31 -27.98 -27.20
CA LYS A 24 -37.25 -27.72 -25.76
C LYS A 24 -35.82 -27.83 -25.24
N ASN A 25 -35.10 -28.89 -25.61
CA ASN A 25 -33.73 -29.11 -25.17
C ASN A 25 -32.77 -28.04 -25.71
N ALA A 26 -32.97 -27.57 -26.95
CA ALA A 26 -32.22 -26.46 -27.51
C ALA A 26 -32.49 -25.15 -26.74
N GLY A 27 -33.76 -24.88 -26.40
CA GLY A 27 -34.16 -23.72 -25.60
C GLY A 27 -33.55 -23.74 -24.19
N VAL A 28 -33.62 -24.87 -23.50
CA VAL A 28 -33.00 -25.05 -22.17
C VAL A 28 -31.48 -24.88 -22.25
N SER A 29 -30.83 -25.46 -23.26
CA SER A 29 -29.38 -25.32 -23.43
C SER A 29 -28.95 -23.87 -23.66
N LYS A 30 -29.74 -23.11 -24.44
CA LYS A 30 -29.50 -21.69 -24.66
C LYS A 30 -29.61 -20.88 -23.37
N ILE A 31 -30.67 -21.10 -22.59
CA ILE A 31 -30.87 -20.42 -21.31
C ILE A 31 -29.72 -20.72 -20.34
N LEU A 32 -29.31 -21.99 -20.24
CA LEU A 32 -28.18 -22.38 -19.38
C LEU A 32 -26.87 -21.73 -19.82
N MET A 33 -26.65 -21.63 -21.13
CA MET A 33 -25.44 -20.99 -21.64
C MET A 33 -25.45 -19.48 -21.39
N GLU A 34 -26.58 -18.80 -21.59
CA GLU A 34 -26.76 -17.39 -21.27
C GLU A 34 -26.55 -17.13 -19.78
N GLN A 35 -27.17 -17.92 -18.90
CA GLN A 35 -26.97 -17.83 -17.45
C GLN A 35 -25.49 -17.93 -17.08
N LYS A 36 -24.79 -18.95 -17.61
CA LYS A 36 -23.35 -19.16 -17.33
C LYS A 36 -22.49 -18.01 -17.84
N LEU A 37 -22.86 -17.39 -18.97
CA LEU A 37 -22.15 -16.26 -19.54
C LEU A 37 -22.34 -15.01 -18.66
N THR A 38 -23.57 -14.76 -18.21
CA THR A 38 -23.88 -13.68 -17.27
C THR A 38 -23.15 -13.87 -15.94
N GLU A 39 -23.17 -15.07 -15.36
CA GLU A 39 -22.46 -15.37 -14.12
C GLU A 39 -20.96 -15.12 -14.23
N LYS A 40 -20.33 -15.57 -15.33
CA LYS A 40 -18.91 -15.32 -15.59
C LYS A 40 -18.60 -13.84 -15.78
N GLU A 41 -19.47 -13.11 -16.48
CA GLU A 41 -19.27 -11.68 -16.70
C GLU A 41 -19.41 -10.89 -15.39
N SER A 42 -20.39 -11.23 -14.55
CA SER A 42 -20.52 -10.64 -13.22
C SER A 42 -19.31 -10.92 -12.34
N ALA A 43 -18.79 -12.16 -12.36
CA ALA A 43 -17.58 -12.50 -11.62
C ALA A 43 -16.35 -11.70 -12.11
N ARG A 44 -16.21 -11.54 -13.44
CA ARG A 44 -15.15 -10.72 -14.04
C ARG A 44 -15.24 -9.26 -13.59
N GLN A 45 -16.44 -8.69 -13.60
CA GLN A 45 -16.67 -7.32 -13.16
C GLN A 45 -16.35 -7.13 -11.67
N GLN A 46 -16.73 -8.08 -10.81
CA GLN A 46 -16.38 -8.04 -9.39
C GLN A 46 -14.87 -8.06 -9.19
N GLN A 47 -14.15 -8.95 -9.88
CA GLN A 47 -12.69 -9.01 -9.80
C GLN A 47 -12.03 -7.73 -10.29
N GLU A 48 -12.53 -7.13 -11.36
CA GLU A 48 -12.01 -5.85 -11.86
C GLU A 48 -12.18 -4.73 -10.83
N ILE A 49 -13.36 -4.64 -10.22
CA ILE A 49 -13.63 -3.66 -9.15
C ILE A 49 -12.69 -3.89 -7.96
N GLU A 50 -12.53 -5.15 -7.53
CA GLU A 50 -11.69 -5.50 -6.39
C GLU A 50 -10.22 -5.18 -6.65
N ASN A 51 -9.72 -5.46 -7.86
CA ASN A 51 -8.38 -5.10 -8.29
C ASN A 51 -8.18 -3.57 -8.31
N GLN A 52 -9.15 -2.82 -8.84
CA GLN A 52 -9.09 -1.36 -8.84
C GLN A 52 -9.08 -0.78 -7.43
N MET A 53 -9.92 -1.30 -6.54
CA MET A 53 -9.94 -0.92 -5.13
C MET A 53 -8.61 -1.22 -4.44
N TYR A 54 -8.02 -2.39 -4.71
CA TYR A 54 -6.72 -2.77 -4.17
C TYR A 54 -5.63 -1.80 -4.63
N ILE A 55 -5.52 -1.55 -5.93
CA ILE A 55 -4.52 -0.62 -6.49
C ILE A 55 -4.71 0.79 -5.90
N ALA A 56 -5.95 1.28 -5.82
CA ALA A 56 -6.25 2.59 -5.27
C ALA A 56 -5.84 2.69 -3.79
N ARG A 57 -6.11 1.65 -3.00
CA ARG A 57 -5.71 1.58 -1.59
C ARG A 57 -4.19 1.57 -1.44
N GLU A 58 -3.50 0.69 -2.13
CA GLU A 58 -2.04 0.57 -2.05
C GLU A 58 -1.36 1.87 -2.50
N LYS A 59 -1.87 2.49 -3.57
CA LYS A 59 -1.38 3.80 -4.01
C LYS A 59 -1.60 4.87 -2.95
N SER A 60 -2.79 4.95 -2.36
CA SER A 60 -3.06 5.92 -1.30
C SER A 60 -2.18 5.73 -0.08
N LEU A 61 -1.87 4.48 0.29
CA LEU A 61 -0.96 4.18 1.39
C LEU A 61 0.47 4.60 1.06
N ALA A 62 0.95 4.25 -0.13
CA ALA A 62 2.28 4.64 -0.61
C ALA A 62 2.44 6.17 -0.69
N ASP A 63 1.43 6.88 -1.21
CA ASP A 63 1.42 8.34 -1.30
C ASP A 63 1.41 8.99 0.10
N ALA A 64 0.65 8.42 1.05
CA ALA A 64 0.63 8.89 2.43
C ALA A 64 1.96 8.68 3.15
N ASP A 65 2.59 7.52 2.98
CA ASP A 65 3.92 7.23 3.53
C ASP A 65 4.99 8.11 2.92
N TYR A 66 4.95 8.32 1.61
CA TYR A 66 5.83 9.26 0.92
C TYR A 66 5.70 10.67 1.50
N TYR A 67 4.47 11.18 1.63
CA TYR A 67 4.23 12.50 2.20
C TYR A 67 4.73 12.60 3.65
N ARG A 68 4.49 11.56 4.46
CA ARG A 68 4.99 11.50 5.84
C ARG A 68 6.51 11.58 5.89
N VAL A 69 7.21 10.77 5.11
CA VAL A 69 8.68 10.73 5.10
C VAL A 69 9.27 12.06 4.63
N ILE A 70 8.70 12.66 3.57
CA ILE A 70 9.15 13.97 3.09
C ILE A 70 8.93 15.05 4.15
N LYS A 71 7.76 15.09 4.79
CA LYS A 71 7.49 16.06 5.86
C LYS A 71 8.35 15.86 7.10
N GLU A 72 8.67 14.61 7.41
CA GLU A 72 9.61 14.29 8.48
C GLU A 72 11.02 14.76 8.14
N ALA A 73 11.50 14.52 6.91
CA ALA A 73 12.79 15.01 6.44
C ALA A 73 12.88 16.54 6.46
N GLU A 74 11.88 17.24 5.89
CA GLU A 74 11.78 18.72 5.94
C GLU A 74 11.78 19.23 7.39
N SER A 75 11.05 18.54 8.28
CA SER A 75 11.03 18.89 9.70
C SER A 75 12.38 18.67 10.37
N ASN A 76 13.09 17.59 10.02
CA ASN A 76 14.40 17.27 10.56
C ASN A 76 15.47 18.27 10.09
N ASP A 77 15.40 18.70 8.83
CA ASP A 77 16.26 19.76 8.30
C ASP A 77 16.06 21.08 9.08
N LEU A 78 14.81 21.46 9.35
CA LEU A 78 14.50 22.63 10.18
C LEU A 78 14.91 22.46 11.65
N LYS A 79 14.84 21.24 12.18
CA LYS A 79 15.26 20.89 13.54
C LYS A 79 16.78 20.75 13.68
N LEU A 80 17.54 20.72 12.58
CA LEU A 80 19.00 20.63 12.57
C LEU A 80 19.64 21.97 12.97
N THR A 81 19.24 22.50 14.13
CA THR A 81 19.87 23.66 14.75
C THR A 81 20.64 23.19 15.98
N PRO A 82 21.86 23.70 16.22
CA PRO A 82 22.68 23.28 17.36
C PRO A 82 21.93 23.40 18.70
N GLN A 83 21.14 24.47 18.86
CA GLN A 83 20.39 24.75 20.08
C GLN A 83 19.26 23.74 20.32
N PHE A 84 18.57 23.30 19.27
CA PHE A 84 17.51 22.31 19.39
C PHE A 84 18.06 20.91 19.70
N LEU A 85 19.20 20.56 19.09
CA LEU A 85 19.90 19.30 19.38
C LEU A 85 20.42 19.25 20.82
N GLU A 86 20.98 20.35 21.31
CA GLU A 86 21.41 20.48 22.72
C GLU A 86 20.23 20.35 23.68
N LEU A 87 19.12 21.04 23.42
CA LEU A 87 17.90 20.93 24.23
C LEU A 87 17.39 19.47 24.27
N LYS A 88 17.27 18.83 23.10
CA LYS A 88 16.79 17.45 22.99
C LYS A 88 17.72 16.46 23.69
N PHE A 89 19.02 16.69 23.63
CA PHE A 89 20.00 15.87 24.33
C PHE A 89 19.87 16.00 25.86
N ILE A 90 19.71 17.23 26.38
CA ILE A 90 19.51 17.47 27.81
C ILE A 90 18.20 16.83 28.30
N GLU A 91 17.10 17.00 27.54
CA GLU A 91 15.81 16.34 27.82
C GLU A 91 15.97 14.82 27.87
N ALA A 92 16.61 14.21 26.86
CA ALA A 92 16.81 12.76 26.81
C ALA A 92 17.66 12.25 27.97
N ILE A 93 18.67 12.99 28.42
CA ILE A 93 19.44 12.64 29.62
C ILE A 93 18.55 12.74 30.86
N ALA A 94 17.83 13.83 31.05
CA ALA A 94 16.99 14.05 32.23
C ALA A 94 15.92 12.97 32.39
N ASP A 95 15.29 12.55 31.28
CA ASP A 95 14.24 11.52 31.29
C ASP A 95 14.79 10.10 31.55
N ASN A 96 15.98 9.80 31.02
CA ASN A 96 16.55 8.45 31.10
C ASN A 96 17.50 8.22 32.28
N THR A 97 18.01 9.28 32.93
CA THR A 97 18.94 9.14 34.06
C THR A 97 18.27 9.41 35.39
N LYS A 98 18.24 8.40 36.27
CA LYS A 98 18.03 8.59 37.71
C LYS A 98 19.30 9.22 38.27
N ILE A 99 19.31 10.55 38.38
CA ILE A 99 20.44 11.28 38.96
C ILE A 99 20.54 10.93 40.45
N PHE A 100 21.42 9.99 40.78
CA PHE A 100 21.80 9.71 42.16
C PHE A 100 22.80 10.78 42.59
N PHE A 101 22.35 11.75 43.39
CA PHE A 101 23.20 12.77 44.00
C PHE A 101 24.16 12.12 45.01
N GLY A 102 25.36 11.77 44.55
CA GLY A 102 26.51 11.36 45.36
C GLY A 102 27.77 12.08 44.89
N GLU A 103 28.85 12.06 45.69
CA GLU A 103 30.07 12.89 45.54
C GLU A 103 30.82 12.78 44.20
N LYS A 104 30.46 11.84 43.31
CA LYS A 104 31.04 11.69 41.97
C LYS A 104 29.97 11.80 40.90
N VAL A 105 29.93 12.95 40.25
CA VAL A 105 29.12 13.18 39.05
C VAL A 105 29.61 12.24 37.93
N PRO A 106 28.74 11.45 37.28
CA PRO A 106 29.13 10.58 36.18
C PRO A 106 29.79 11.34 35.01
N ASN A 107 30.83 10.76 34.41
CA ASN A 107 31.60 11.35 33.30
C ASN A 107 30.78 11.73 32.06
N MET A 108 29.49 11.36 31.97
CA MET A 108 28.56 11.80 30.92
C MET A 108 28.34 13.32 30.89
N ILE A 109 28.41 14.00 32.04
CA ILE A 109 28.26 15.47 32.10
C ILE A 109 29.52 16.17 31.58
N LEU A 110 30.69 15.54 31.68
CA LEU A 110 31.94 16.08 31.12
C LEU A 110 31.97 16.01 29.59
N ASP A 111 31.27 15.04 29.00
CA ASP A 111 31.10 14.92 27.55
C ASP A 111 30.30 16.09 26.94
N GLN A 112 29.55 16.85 27.75
CA GLN A 112 28.83 18.06 27.31
C GLN A 112 29.77 19.14 26.74
N ARG A 113 31.00 19.26 27.25
CA ARG A 113 32.00 20.21 26.72
C ARG A 113 32.62 19.72 25.41
N LEU A 114 32.77 18.40 25.25
CA LEU A 114 33.34 17.78 24.05
C LEU A 114 32.32 17.78 22.90
N LEU A 115 31.05 17.49 23.18
CA LEU A 115 29.95 17.63 22.23
C LEU A 115 29.72 19.09 21.85
N GLY A 116 29.74 20.03 22.80
CA GLY A 116 29.66 21.46 22.50
C GLY A 116 30.79 21.94 21.57
N SER A 117 32.02 21.48 21.77
CA SER A 117 33.13 21.76 20.83
C SER A 117 32.94 21.11 19.47
N PHE A 118 32.45 19.87 19.42
CA PHE A 118 32.20 19.13 18.19
C PHE A 118 31.08 19.77 17.35
N LEU A 119 29.96 20.15 17.99
CA LEU A 119 28.86 20.85 17.34
C LEU A 119 29.28 22.25 16.85
N GLN A 120 30.17 22.95 17.58
CA GLN A 120 30.78 24.19 17.12
C GLN A 120 31.66 24.00 15.87
N GLU A 121 32.42 22.91 15.82
CA GLU A 121 33.31 22.57 14.72
C GLU A 121 32.52 22.20 13.46
N VAL A 122 31.50 21.33 13.60
CA VAL A 122 30.56 20.97 12.54
C VAL A 122 29.81 22.20 12.02
N SER A 123 29.34 23.08 12.91
CA SER A 123 28.68 24.34 12.51
C SER A 123 29.59 25.27 11.72
N LYS A 124 30.91 25.29 12.00
CA LYS A 124 31.90 26.05 11.22
C LYS A 124 32.17 25.41 9.86
N GLU A 125 32.16 24.08 9.77
CA GLU A 125 32.42 23.33 8.54
C GLU A 125 31.25 23.45 7.55
N VAL A 126 30.02 23.30 8.03
CA VAL A 126 28.79 23.52 7.23
C VAL A 126 28.70 24.96 6.73
N SER A 127 29.08 25.94 7.56
CA SER A 127 29.09 27.35 7.16
C SER A 127 30.11 27.67 6.07
N LYS A 128 31.23 26.93 6.01
CA LYS A 128 32.24 27.04 4.94
C LYS A 128 31.81 26.39 3.62
N GLU A 129 31.09 25.28 3.68
CA GLU A 129 30.53 24.63 2.48
C GLU A 129 29.42 25.46 1.84
N VAL A 130 28.56 26.09 2.64
CA VAL A 130 27.45 26.95 2.15
C VAL A 130 27.96 28.29 1.60
N SER A 131 29.10 28.81 2.06
CA SER A 131 29.68 30.07 1.57
C SER A 131 30.50 29.94 0.28
N GLY A 132 30.57 28.75 -0.34
CA GLY A 132 31.16 28.59 -1.67
C GLY A 132 32.68 28.88 -1.75
N GLU A 133 33.43 28.75 -0.65
CA GLU A 133 34.89 28.68 -0.73
C GLU A 133 35.29 27.22 -0.97
N GLY A 134 35.08 26.79 -2.21
CA GLY A 134 35.71 25.59 -2.74
C GLY A 134 37.22 25.73 -2.59
N VAL A 135 37.78 25.04 -1.60
CA VAL A 135 39.23 24.84 -1.48
C VAL A 135 39.69 24.13 -2.74
N SER A 136 40.26 24.92 -3.66
CA SER A 136 41.06 24.45 -4.78
C SER A 136 42.26 23.70 -4.21
N ARG A 137 42.14 22.38 -4.07
CA ARG A 137 43.29 21.48 -3.85
C ARG A 137 44.01 21.32 -5.18
N LYS A 138 45.19 21.95 -5.29
CA LYS A 138 46.29 21.42 -6.11
C LYS A 138 46.96 20.27 -5.34
#